data_AF-C6V637-F1
#
_entry.id   AF-C6V637-F1
#
_cell.length_a   1.000
_cell.length_b   1.000
_cell.length_c   1.000
_cell.angle_alpha   90.00
_cell.angle_beta   90.00
_cell.angle_gamma   90.00
#
_symmetry.space_group_name_H-M   'P 1'
#
loop_
_entity.id
_entity.type
_entity.pdbx_description
1 polymer ?
#
loop_
_entity_poly.entity_id
_entity_poly.type
_entity_poly.pdbx_seq_one_letter_code
_entity_poly.pdbx_strand_id
1 'polypeptide(L)'
;MFLQLYDVILGGVFFGSFAAVAAVLMSPLQFLKIMRQQTRASYRKIALDALSDDGLAPFFRGALPYAVMNFLSSMSFGISEAISGIVLKSFFHPAILFVVLFRSMMGGLLETLFSVWAEMCEISRNKGALMENRATFRGVALPILLRNMIFWSASVASYEISIAYHMNLFSGTAIGLVFGIFAALFSIPLDVVATRNCGARVRHGILACAKAALLREEDARYLLYGTVIRVIQIAMFTLVTLLTMFAFEVVFHS
;
A
#
# COMPACT_ATOMS: atom_id res chain seq x y z
N MET A 1 21.24 -21.59 -1.52
CA MET A 1 19.83 -21.46 -1.96
C MET A 1 18.84 -21.74 -0.84
N PHE A 2 18.88 -22.90 -0.16
CA PHE A 2 17.99 -23.19 0.98
C PHE A 2 18.15 -22.22 2.17
N LEU A 3 19.38 -21.88 2.56
CA LEU A 3 19.66 -20.90 3.63
C LEU A 3 19.14 -19.49 3.27
N GLN A 4 19.38 -19.02 2.05
CA GLN A 4 18.86 -17.72 1.58
C GLN A 4 17.33 -17.65 1.54
N LEU A 5 16.66 -18.74 1.18
CA LEU A 5 15.20 -18.78 1.18
C LEU A 5 14.65 -18.76 2.61
N TYR A 6 15.32 -19.45 3.54
CA TYR A 6 14.98 -19.43 4.96
C TYR A 6 15.11 -18.01 5.54
N ASP A 7 16.21 -17.30 5.27
CA ASP A 7 16.44 -15.94 5.76
C ASP A 7 15.40 -14.95 5.19
N VAL A 8 15.05 -15.10 3.90
CA VAL A 8 14.03 -14.28 3.24
C VAL A 8 12.64 -14.52 3.83
N ILE A 9 12.29 -15.77 4.11
CA ILE A 9 11.00 -16.10 4.73
C ILE A 9 10.96 -15.63 6.18
N LEU A 10 12.04 -15.84 6.95
CA LEU A 10 12.12 -15.44 8.34
C LEU A 10 12.04 -13.92 8.48
N GLY A 11 12.80 -13.19 7.68
CA GLY A 11 12.70 -11.73 7.59
C GLY A 11 11.30 -11.30 7.16
N GLY A 12 10.76 -11.87 6.09
CA GLY A 12 9.41 -11.57 5.62
C GLY A 12 8.33 -11.77 6.68
N VAL A 13 8.40 -12.87 7.44
CA VAL A 13 7.44 -13.17 8.51
C VAL A 13 7.61 -12.20 9.68
N PHE A 14 8.84 -11.87 10.06
CA PHE A 14 9.12 -10.93 11.14
C PHE A 14 8.58 -9.54 10.80
N PHE A 15 8.99 -8.97 9.66
CA PHE A 15 8.50 -7.68 9.19
C PHE A 15 6.99 -7.68 8.95
N GLY A 16 6.46 -8.75 8.34
CA GLY A 16 5.03 -8.91 8.11
C GLY A 16 4.21 -8.93 9.39
N SER A 17 4.72 -9.52 10.47
CA SER A 17 4.01 -9.59 11.75
C SER A 17 3.88 -8.20 12.39
N PHE A 18 4.95 -7.42 12.42
CA PHE A 18 4.88 -6.03 12.91
C PHE A 18 4.01 -5.14 12.02
N ALA A 19 4.09 -5.32 10.69
CA ALA A 19 3.22 -4.62 9.76
C ALA A 19 1.72 -4.96 9.98
N ALA A 20 1.41 -6.22 10.29
CA ALA A 20 0.05 -6.66 10.60
C ALA A 20 -0.48 -6.01 11.89
N VAL A 21 0.33 -5.95 12.94
CA VAL A 21 -0.04 -5.28 14.20
C VAL A 21 -0.27 -3.79 13.97
N ALA A 22 0.65 -3.12 13.27
CA ALA A 22 0.51 -1.72 12.89
C ALA A 22 -0.76 -1.48 12.07
N ALA A 23 -1.09 -2.37 11.15
CA ALA A 23 -2.30 -2.28 10.35
C ALA A 23 -3.57 -2.37 11.22
N VAL A 24 -3.63 -3.28 12.20
CA VAL A 24 -4.78 -3.35 13.13
C VAL A 24 -4.95 -2.03 13.88
N LEU A 25 -3.85 -1.47 14.41
CA LEU A 25 -3.88 -0.17 15.12
C LEU A 25 -4.31 0.98 14.20
N MET A 26 -3.96 0.91 12.92
CA MET A 26 -4.28 1.92 11.91
C MET A 26 -5.64 1.68 11.22
N SER A 27 -6.36 0.61 11.55
CA SER A 27 -7.66 0.28 10.98
C SER A 27 -8.69 1.42 11.08
N PRO A 28 -8.80 2.16 12.19
CA PRO A 28 -9.74 3.29 12.26
C PRO A 28 -9.47 4.37 11.22
N LEU A 29 -8.20 4.69 10.96
CA LEU A 29 -7.81 5.65 9.93
C LEU A 29 -8.11 5.10 8.53
N GLN A 30 -7.85 3.82 8.30
CA GLN A 30 -8.17 3.17 7.03
C GLN A 30 -9.68 3.20 6.74
N PHE A 31 -10.53 2.94 7.74
CA PHE A 31 -11.99 3.08 7.63
C PHE A 31 -12.39 4.50 7.23
N LEU A 32 -11.89 5.52 7.95
CA LEU A 32 -12.17 6.93 7.65
C LEU A 32 -11.73 7.32 6.23
N LYS A 33 -10.59 6.79 5.76
CA LYS A 33 -10.10 6.99 4.40
C LYS A 33 -11.09 6.47 3.37
N ILE A 34 -11.50 5.21 3.49
CA ILE A 34 -12.41 4.55 2.54
C ILE A 34 -13.78 5.23 2.53
N MET A 35 -14.32 5.54 3.70
CA MET A 35 -15.61 6.21 3.82
C MET A 35 -15.56 7.63 3.22
N ARG A 36 -14.46 8.37 3.40
CA ARG A 36 -14.27 9.68 2.78
C ARG A 36 -14.20 9.58 1.26
N GLN A 37 -13.52 8.56 0.73
CA GLN A 37 -13.40 8.31 -0.71
C GLN A 37 -14.75 7.94 -1.34
N GLN A 38 -15.59 7.21 -0.61
CA GLN A 38 -16.91 6.79 -1.07
C GLN A 38 -17.97 7.89 -0.94
N THR A 39 -18.10 8.49 0.25
CA THR A 39 -19.23 9.38 0.60
C THR A 39 -18.94 10.86 0.34
N ARG A 40 -17.66 11.23 0.20
CA ARG A 40 -17.19 12.63 0.14
C ARG A 40 -17.55 13.48 1.39
N ALA A 41 -18.06 12.87 2.47
CA ALA A 41 -18.40 13.52 3.74
C ALA A 41 -17.16 13.81 4.59
N SER A 42 -17.16 14.84 5.44
CA SER A 42 -15.98 15.21 6.23
C SER A 42 -15.58 14.10 7.20
N TYR A 43 -14.29 13.98 7.54
CA TYR A 43 -13.81 12.94 8.47
C TYR A 43 -14.53 12.98 9.81
N ARG A 44 -14.78 14.20 10.34
CA ARG A 44 -15.53 14.40 11.58
C ARG A 44 -16.95 13.85 11.48
N LYS A 45 -17.66 14.14 10.38
CA LYS A 45 -19.02 13.65 10.17
C LYS A 45 -19.04 12.12 10.11
N ILE A 46 -18.17 11.52 9.31
CA ILE A 46 -18.05 10.06 9.19
C ILE A 46 -17.77 9.41 10.56
N ALA A 47 -16.85 10.00 11.34
CA ALA A 47 -16.51 9.46 12.66
C ALA A 47 -17.68 9.55 13.64
N LEU A 48 -18.39 10.68 13.67
CA LEU A 48 -19.54 10.88 14.56
C LEU A 48 -20.72 9.98 14.16
N ASP A 49 -21.04 9.89 12.88
CA ASP A 49 -22.12 9.03 12.36
C ASP A 49 -21.82 7.54 12.67
N ALA A 50 -20.56 7.11 12.50
CA ALA A 50 -20.16 5.74 12.84
C ALA A 50 -20.25 5.44 14.35
N LEU A 51 -19.86 6.41 15.19
CA LEU A 51 -19.91 6.28 16.65
C LEU A 51 -21.34 6.31 17.19
N SER A 52 -22.26 7.07 16.58
CA SER A 52 -23.65 7.16 17.01
C SER A 52 -24.43 5.89 16.71
N ASP A 53 -24.18 5.26 15.56
CA ASP A 53 -25.03 4.18 15.06
C ASP A 53 -24.58 2.81 15.60
N ASP A 54 -23.27 2.53 15.55
CA ASP A 54 -22.71 1.20 15.80
C ASP A 54 -21.50 1.22 16.79
N GLY A 55 -21.22 2.39 17.39
CA GLY A 55 -20.09 2.57 18.31
C GLY A 55 -18.72 2.41 17.64
N LEU A 56 -17.82 1.64 18.26
CA LEU A 56 -16.45 1.43 17.76
C LEU A 56 -16.31 0.30 16.75
N ALA A 57 -17.32 -0.58 16.65
CA ALA A 57 -17.25 -1.76 15.79
C ALA A 57 -16.94 -1.45 14.31
N PRO A 58 -17.53 -0.40 13.67
CA PRO A 58 -17.27 -0.08 12.28
C PRO A 58 -15.80 0.15 11.94
N PHE A 59 -15.04 0.76 12.85
CA PHE A 59 -13.63 1.10 12.65
C PHE A 59 -12.71 -0.13 12.53
N PHE A 60 -13.17 -1.30 12.98
CA PHE A 60 -12.40 -2.54 12.98
C PHE A 60 -12.98 -3.64 12.08
N ARG A 61 -14.08 -3.39 11.34
CA ARG A 61 -14.69 -4.38 10.43
C ARG A 61 -13.71 -4.89 9.38
N GLY A 62 -12.88 -4.01 8.84
CA GLY A 62 -11.84 -4.31 7.87
C GLY A 62 -10.46 -4.66 8.46
N ALA A 63 -10.29 -4.66 9.79
CA ALA A 63 -8.98 -4.74 10.43
C ALA A 63 -8.20 -6.02 10.06
N LEU A 64 -8.86 -7.18 10.10
CA LEU A 64 -8.20 -8.45 9.79
C LEU A 64 -7.74 -8.54 8.32
N PRO A 65 -8.59 -8.28 7.31
CA PRO A 65 -8.13 -8.20 5.92
C PRO A 65 -7.03 -7.16 5.72
N TYR A 66 -7.10 -6.01 6.41
CA TYR A 66 -6.05 -5.00 6.35
C TYR A 66 -4.72 -5.50 6.93
N ALA A 67 -4.76 -6.22 8.06
CA ALA A 67 -3.58 -6.84 8.65
C ALA A 67 -2.97 -7.90 7.73
N VAL A 68 -3.79 -8.78 7.16
CA VAL A 68 -3.36 -9.80 6.19
C VAL A 68 -2.74 -9.14 4.95
N MET A 69 -3.34 -8.07 4.44
CA MET A 69 -2.81 -7.33 3.30
C MET A 69 -1.40 -6.80 3.55
N ASN A 70 -1.16 -6.17 4.71
CA ASN A 70 0.16 -5.63 5.07
C ASN A 70 1.18 -6.72 5.40
N PHE A 71 0.75 -7.83 6.01
CA PHE A 71 1.59 -9.01 6.19
C PHE A 71 2.07 -9.56 4.84
N LEU A 72 1.13 -9.79 3.93
CA LEU A 72 1.41 -10.32 2.59
C LEU A 72 2.24 -9.35 1.74
N SER A 73 2.02 -8.05 1.86
CA SER A 73 2.85 -7.02 1.22
C SER A 73 4.32 -7.11 1.70
N SER A 74 4.55 -7.22 3.01
CA SER A 74 5.90 -7.37 3.56
C SER A 74 6.58 -8.68 3.14
N MET A 75 5.82 -9.79 3.11
CA MET A 75 6.30 -11.06 2.56
C MET A 75 6.66 -10.96 1.08
N SER A 76 5.81 -10.28 0.29
CA SER A 76 6.04 -10.07 -1.13
C SER A 76 7.32 -9.27 -1.39
N PHE A 77 7.67 -8.37 -0.48
CA PHE A 77 8.89 -7.59 -0.57
C PHE A 77 10.13 -8.49 -0.53
N GLY A 78 10.24 -9.34 0.48
CA GLY A 78 11.36 -10.28 0.62
C GLY A 78 11.47 -11.26 -0.56
N ILE A 79 10.34 -11.82 -0.99
CA ILE A 79 10.29 -12.74 -2.14
C ILE A 79 10.71 -12.03 -3.44
N SER A 80 10.22 -10.81 -3.65
CA SER A 80 10.57 -10.01 -4.83
C SER A 80 12.06 -9.70 -4.88
N GLU A 81 12.66 -9.26 -3.77
CA GLU A 81 14.09 -8.98 -3.72
C GLU A 81 14.94 -10.24 -3.96
N ALA A 82 14.54 -11.39 -3.43
CA ALA A 82 15.21 -12.66 -3.69
C ALA A 82 15.18 -13.03 -5.19
N ILE A 83 14.01 -12.92 -5.82
CA ILE A 83 13.84 -13.21 -7.25
C ILE A 83 14.61 -12.19 -8.10
N SER A 84 14.45 -10.90 -7.83
CA SER A 84 15.16 -9.84 -8.55
C SER A 84 16.68 -9.98 -8.41
N GLY A 85 17.18 -10.36 -7.23
CA GLY A 85 18.61 -10.62 -7.00
C GLY A 85 19.15 -11.80 -7.81
N ILE A 86 18.37 -12.86 -8.02
CA ILE A 86 18.76 -14.00 -8.87
C ILE A 86 18.74 -13.59 -10.34
N VAL A 87 17.67 -12.93 -10.79
CA VAL A 87 17.48 -12.56 -12.19
C VAL A 87 18.51 -11.53 -12.63
N LEU A 88 18.75 -10.49 -11.83
CA LEU A 88 19.67 -9.42 -12.18
C LEU A 88 21.14 -9.87 -12.23
N LYS A 89 21.52 -10.92 -11.47
CA LYS A 89 22.85 -11.53 -11.55
C LYS A 89 23.13 -12.18 -12.90
N SER A 90 22.09 -12.60 -13.62
CA SER A 90 22.22 -13.18 -14.97
C SER A 90 22.54 -12.13 -16.04
N PHE A 91 22.42 -10.84 -15.72
CA PHE A 91 22.78 -9.74 -16.62
C PHE A 91 24.17 -9.21 -16.24
N PHE A 92 25.09 -9.12 -17.20
CA PHE A 92 26.37 -8.43 -17.01
C PHE A 92 26.12 -6.91 -17.00
N HIS A 93 26.42 -6.24 -15.88
CA HIS A 93 26.31 -4.78 -15.69
C HIS A 93 24.97 -4.16 -16.12
N PRO A 94 23.84 -4.53 -15.50
CA PRO A 94 22.57 -3.89 -15.80
C PRO A 94 22.64 -2.40 -15.45
N ALA A 95 22.19 -1.54 -16.36
CA ALA A 95 22.07 -0.11 -16.09
C ALA A 95 21.15 0.11 -14.87
N ILE A 96 21.50 1.07 -13.99
CA ILE A 96 20.74 1.36 -12.75
C ILE A 96 19.25 1.57 -13.06
N LEU A 97 18.93 2.27 -14.15
CA LEU A 97 17.55 2.50 -14.57
C LEU A 97 16.78 1.20 -14.88
N PHE A 98 17.44 0.22 -15.50
CA PHE A 98 16.85 -1.09 -15.75
C PHE A 98 16.64 -1.88 -14.45
N VAL A 99 17.60 -1.83 -13.53
CA VAL A 99 17.48 -2.45 -12.21
C VAL A 99 16.28 -1.89 -11.45
N VAL A 100 16.16 -0.57 -11.39
CA VAL A 100 15.05 0.12 -10.72
C VAL A 100 13.72 -0.28 -11.36
N LEU A 101 13.61 -0.21 -12.69
CA LEU A 101 12.37 -0.53 -13.40
C LEU A 101 11.97 -1.99 -13.21
N PHE A 102 12.91 -2.93 -13.33
CA PHE A 102 12.65 -4.35 -13.18
C PHE A 102 12.22 -4.72 -11.76
N ARG A 103 12.96 -4.28 -10.74
CA ARG A 103 12.61 -4.49 -9.32
C ARG A 103 11.22 -3.92 -9.02
N SER A 104 10.94 -2.73 -9.53
CA SER A 104 9.67 -2.04 -9.26
C SER A 104 8.47 -2.73 -9.89
N MET A 105 8.60 -3.19 -11.13
CA MET A 105 7.56 -3.95 -11.82
C MET A 105 7.33 -5.32 -11.17
N MET A 106 8.41 -6.04 -10.86
CA MET A 106 8.32 -7.36 -10.23
C MET A 106 7.68 -7.29 -8.84
N GLY A 107 8.16 -6.36 -8.01
CA GLY A 107 7.63 -6.16 -6.67
C GLY A 107 6.18 -5.71 -6.70
N GLY A 108 5.84 -4.73 -7.54
CA GLY A 108 4.46 -4.27 -7.68
C GLY A 108 3.52 -5.37 -8.15
N LEU A 109 3.96 -6.25 -9.05
CA LEU A 109 3.19 -7.40 -9.51
C LEU A 109 2.98 -8.43 -8.39
N LEU A 110 4.05 -8.86 -7.73
CA LEU A 110 4.00 -9.85 -6.66
C LEU A 110 3.16 -9.36 -5.48
N GLU A 111 3.38 -8.12 -5.04
CA GLU A 111 2.57 -7.51 -3.98
C GLU A 111 1.09 -7.55 -4.35
N THR A 112 0.75 -7.14 -5.57
CA THR A 112 -0.65 -7.14 -6.03
C THR A 112 -1.22 -8.54 -6.05
N LEU A 113 -0.49 -9.54 -6.55
CA LEU A 113 -0.95 -10.93 -6.61
C LEU A 113 -1.27 -11.47 -5.21
N PHE A 114 -0.45 -11.16 -4.22
CA PHE A 114 -0.67 -11.61 -2.85
C PHE A 114 -1.73 -10.79 -2.11
N SER A 115 -1.78 -9.46 -2.32
CA SER A 115 -2.56 -8.56 -1.47
C SER A 115 -3.95 -8.22 -2.02
N VAL A 116 -4.19 -8.33 -3.34
CA VAL A 116 -5.42 -7.84 -3.99
C VAL A 116 -6.71 -8.43 -3.42
N TRP A 117 -6.70 -9.72 -3.06
CA TRP A 117 -7.87 -10.36 -2.45
C TRP A 117 -8.16 -9.79 -1.07
N ALA A 118 -7.14 -9.70 -0.21
CA ALA A 118 -7.26 -9.16 1.13
C ALA A 118 -7.71 -7.69 1.09
N GLU A 119 -7.19 -6.91 0.15
CA GLU A 119 -7.57 -5.52 -0.07
C GLU A 119 -9.04 -5.39 -0.53
N MET A 120 -9.49 -6.23 -1.45
CA MET A 120 -10.91 -6.24 -1.84
C MET A 120 -11.82 -6.61 -0.67
N CYS A 121 -11.43 -7.57 0.16
CA CYS A 121 -12.16 -7.93 1.37
C CYS A 121 -12.19 -6.77 2.38
N GLU A 122 -11.08 -6.06 2.54
CA GLU A 122 -10.93 -4.89 3.42
C GLU A 122 -11.89 -3.77 2.99
N ILE A 123 -11.85 -3.37 1.73
CA ILE A 123 -12.73 -2.34 1.17
C ILE A 123 -14.21 -2.74 1.29
N SER A 124 -14.52 -3.99 0.94
CA SER A 124 -15.87 -4.54 1.03
C SER A 124 -16.43 -4.47 2.45
N ARG A 125 -15.66 -4.90 3.46
CA ARG A 125 -16.07 -4.88 4.87
C ARG A 125 -16.23 -3.47 5.42
N ASN A 126 -15.36 -2.54 5.01
CA ASN A 126 -15.44 -1.15 5.44
C ASN A 126 -16.60 -0.39 4.79
N LYS A 127 -16.98 -0.73 3.55
CA LYS A 127 -18.16 -0.16 2.88
C LYS A 127 -19.49 -0.68 3.40
N GLY A 128 -19.56 -1.98 3.74
CA GLY A 128 -20.77 -2.61 4.26
C GLY A 128 -22.01 -2.32 3.40
N ALA A 129 -22.98 -1.60 3.95
CA ALA A 129 -24.24 -1.25 3.30
C ALA A 129 -24.10 -0.33 2.06
N LEU A 130 -22.95 0.33 1.87
CA LEU A 130 -22.69 1.19 0.71
C LEU A 130 -22.33 0.41 -0.56
N MET A 131 -22.31 -0.93 -0.51
CA MET A 131 -22.06 -1.78 -1.67
C MET A 131 -23.33 -2.00 -2.48
N GLU A 132 -23.32 -1.60 -3.74
CA GLU A 132 -24.41 -1.82 -4.69
C GLU A 132 -24.36 -3.22 -5.32
N ASN A 133 -23.16 -3.81 -5.41
CA ASN A 133 -22.90 -5.11 -6.03
C ASN A 133 -21.77 -5.86 -5.32
N ARG A 134 -21.59 -7.16 -5.62
CA ARG A 134 -20.43 -7.91 -5.14
C ARG A 134 -19.12 -7.36 -5.73
N ALA A 135 -18.07 -7.32 -4.90
CA ALA A 135 -16.73 -6.94 -5.33
C ALA A 135 -16.18 -7.92 -6.37
N THR A 136 -15.53 -7.41 -7.42
CA THR A 136 -14.89 -8.25 -8.45
C THR A 136 -13.54 -7.70 -8.84
N PHE A 137 -12.59 -8.58 -9.15
CA PHE A 137 -11.22 -8.22 -9.50
C PHE A 137 -11.11 -7.31 -10.74
N ARG A 138 -11.97 -7.49 -11.75
CA ARG A 138 -11.88 -6.79 -13.05
C ARG A 138 -11.88 -5.26 -12.96
N GLY A 139 -12.45 -4.67 -11.89
CA GLY A 139 -12.49 -3.21 -11.70
C GLY A 139 -11.47 -2.65 -10.70
N VAL A 140 -10.75 -3.52 -9.99
CA VAL A 140 -9.93 -3.15 -8.82
C VAL A 140 -8.47 -3.55 -9.01
N ALA A 141 -8.20 -4.67 -9.68
CA ALA A 141 -6.86 -5.23 -9.83
C ALA A 141 -5.89 -4.29 -10.58
N LEU A 142 -6.32 -3.67 -11.69
CA LEU A 142 -5.43 -2.80 -12.47
C LEU A 142 -5.06 -1.50 -11.72
N PRO A 143 -6.00 -0.76 -11.11
CA PRO A 143 -5.62 0.40 -10.29
C PRO A 143 -4.71 0.03 -9.12
N ILE A 144 -4.96 -1.09 -8.43
CA ILE A 144 -4.09 -1.58 -7.35
C ILE A 144 -2.70 -1.92 -7.88
N LEU A 145 -2.60 -2.61 -9.03
CA LEU A 145 -1.33 -2.95 -9.65
C LEU A 145 -0.49 -1.71 -9.93
N LEU A 146 -1.07 -0.73 -10.61
CA LEU A 146 -0.38 0.52 -10.95
C LEU A 146 0.03 1.29 -9.68
N ARG A 147 -0.83 1.30 -8.66
CA ARG A 147 -0.53 1.92 -7.37
C ARG A 147 0.68 1.25 -6.71
N ASN A 148 0.70 -0.08 -6.65
CA ASN A 148 1.80 -0.83 -6.04
C ASN A 148 3.10 -0.62 -6.83
N MET A 149 3.05 -0.61 -8.17
CA MET A 149 4.23 -0.29 -8.99
C MET A 149 4.81 1.10 -8.68
N ILE A 150 3.96 2.12 -8.43
CA ILE A 150 4.43 3.46 -8.05
C ILE A 150 5.11 3.44 -6.69
N PHE A 151 4.52 2.76 -5.69
CA PHE A 151 5.13 2.62 -4.37
C PHE A 151 6.46 1.87 -4.41
N TRP A 152 6.50 0.77 -5.16
CA TRP A 152 7.73 0.02 -5.38
C TRP A 152 8.82 0.84 -6.07
N SER A 153 8.45 1.66 -7.06
CA SER A 153 9.40 2.57 -7.72
C SER A 153 10.01 3.57 -6.74
N ALA A 154 9.20 4.14 -5.86
CA ALA A 154 9.68 5.04 -4.82
C ALA A 154 10.59 4.33 -3.81
N SER A 155 10.21 3.14 -3.34
CA SER A 155 11.01 2.35 -2.41
C SER A 155 12.35 1.96 -3.01
N VAL A 156 12.38 1.40 -4.22
CA VAL A 156 13.60 0.97 -4.89
C VAL A 156 14.49 2.17 -5.21
N ALA A 157 13.92 3.28 -5.72
CA ALA A 157 14.70 4.50 -5.97
C ALA A 157 15.34 5.03 -4.68
N SER A 158 14.58 5.08 -3.58
CA SER A 158 15.11 5.54 -2.28
C SER A 158 16.25 4.65 -1.76
N TYR A 159 16.14 3.34 -1.97
CA TYR A 159 17.13 2.36 -1.58
C TYR A 159 18.42 2.50 -2.41
N GLU A 160 18.32 2.56 -3.73
CA GLU A 160 19.48 2.73 -4.63
C GLU A 160 20.21 4.05 -4.36
N ILE A 161 19.48 5.15 -4.11
CA ILE A 161 20.06 6.43 -3.71
C ILE A 161 20.80 6.29 -2.37
N SER A 162 20.17 5.63 -1.38
CA SER A 162 20.78 5.46 -0.06
C SER A 162 22.10 4.68 -0.12
N ILE A 163 22.16 3.64 -0.97
CA ILE A 163 23.39 2.86 -1.21
C ILE A 163 24.43 3.70 -1.96
N ALA A 164 24.05 4.35 -3.06
CA ALA A 164 24.98 5.07 -3.93
C ALA A 164 25.71 6.22 -3.18
N TYR A 165 25.05 6.83 -2.21
CA TYR A 165 25.62 7.91 -1.41
C TYR A 165 26.07 7.48 0.00
N HIS A 166 26.07 6.17 0.31
CA HIS A 166 26.45 5.62 1.62
C HIS A 166 25.76 6.34 2.79
N MET A 167 24.46 6.57 2.68
CA MET A 167 23.71 7.33 3.66
C MET A 167 23.57 6.56 4.97
N ASN A 168 23.62 7.28 6.09
CA ASN A 168 23.27 6.70 7.38
C ASN A 168 21.76 6.36 7.43
N LEU A 169 21.38 5.52 8.41
CA LEU A 169 20.01 5.04 8.56
C LEU A 169 18.98 6.18 8.62
N PHE A 170 19.28 7.26 9.34
CA PHE A 170 18.37 8.41 9.48
C PHE A 170 18.16 9.14 8.15
N SER A 171 19.23 9.45 7.41
CA SER A 171 19.16 10.09 6.10
C SER A 171 18.47 9.21 5.07
N GLY A 172 18.77 7.90 5.06
CA GLY A 172 18.08 6.94 4.19
C GLY A 172 16.58 6.85 4.48
N THR A 173 16.20 6.86 5.76
CA THR A 173 14.79 6.90 6.18
C THR A 173 14.11 8.19 5.74
N ALA A 174 14.76 9.34 5.93
CA ALA A 174 14.20 10.62 5.54
C ALA A 174 13.93 10.67 4.02
N ILE A 175 14.85 10.16 3.21
CA ILE A 175 14.65 10.03 1.76
C ILE A 175 13.54 9.05 1.44
N GLY A 176 13.51 7.88 2.08
CA GLY A 176 12.43 6.91 1.93
C GLY A 176 11.05 7.50 2.25
N LEU A 177 10.95 8.31 3.30
CA LEU A 177 9.71 9.02 3.67
C LEU A 177 9.30 10.03 2.60
N VAL A 178 10.24 10.83 2.09
CA VAL A 178 9.99 11.81 1.03
C VAL A 178 9.48 11.13 -0.24
N PHE A 179 10.17 10.09 -0.70
CA PHE A 179 9.75 9.30 -1.86
C PHE A 179 8.41 8.60 -1.63
N GLY A 180 8.17 8.09 -0.42
CA GLY A 180 6.89 7.50 -0.02
C GLY A 180 5.73 8.50 -0.09
N ILE A 181 5.94 9.74 0.37
CA ILE A 181 4.94 10.82 0.28
C ILE A 181 4.65 11.14 -1.19
N PHE A 182 5.67 11.28 -2.03
CA PHE A 182 5.46 11.50 -3.48
C PHE A 182 4.70 10.33 -4.11
N ALA A 183 5.08 9.09 -3.81
CA ALA A 183 4.36 7.91 -4.29
C ALA A 183 2.89 7.95 -3.89
N ALA A 184 2.57 8.28 -2.64
CA ALA A 184 1.19 8.46 -2.20
C ALA A 184 0.44 9.48 -3.07
N LEU A 185 1.00 10.68 -3.26
CA LEU A 185 0.33 11.72 -4.04
C LEU A 185 -0.01 11.25 -5.45
N PHE A 186 0.90 10.54 -6.11
CA PHE A 186 0.67 10.00 -7.45
C PHE A 186 -0.28 8.80 -7.47
N SER A 187 -0.32 8.02 -6.38
CA SER A 187 -1.07 6.77 -6.34
C SER A 187 -2.48 6.92 -5.76
N ILE A 188 -2.79 8.00 -5.03
CA ILE A 188 -4.10 8.22 -4.40
C ILE A 188 -5.25 8.22 -5.41
N PRO A 189 -5.15 8.82 -6.61
CA PRO A 189 -6.20 8.73 -7.62
C PRO A 189 -6.54 7.27 -7.98
N LEU A 190 -5.53 6.39 -8.03
CA LEU A 190 -5.72 4.97 -8.31
C LEU A 190 -6.42 4.26 -7.15
N ASP A 191 -6.06 4.62 -5.90
CA ASP A 191 -6.73 4.16 -4.67
C ASP A 191 -8.21 4.55 -4.65
N VAL A 192 -8.54 5.78 -5.05
CA VAL A 192 -9.92 6.27 -5.14
C VAL A 192 -10.70 5.49 -6.20
N VAL A 193 -10.11 5.24 -7.36
CA VAL A 193 -10.74 4.44 -8.43
C VAL A 193 -10.97 3.00 -7.99
N ALA A 194 -9.96 2.35 -7.39
CA ALA A 194 -10.08 1.00 -6.83
C ALA A 194 -11.21 0.93 -5.80
N THR A 195 -11.20 1.88 -4.85
CA THR A 195 -12.20 1.96 -3.79
C THR A 195 -13.58 2.14 -4.39
N ARG A 196 -13.82 3.14 -5.25
CA ARG A 196 -15.16 3.38 -5.85
C ARG A 196 -15.63 2.18 -6.66
N ASN A 197 -14.78 1.60 -7.50
CA ASN A 197 -15.15 0.44 -8.33
C ASN A 197 -15.45 -0.82 -7.51
N CYS A 198 -14.88 -0.94 -6.31
CA CYS A 198 -15.16 -2.06 -5.42
C CYS A 198 -16.62 -1.99 -4.92
N GLY A 199 -17.49 -2.82 -5.51
CA GLY A 199 -18.90 -2.93 -5.16
C GLY A 199 -19.82 -1.92 -5.83
N ALA A 200 -19.39 -1.19 -6.87
CA ALA A 200 -20.25 -0.29 -7.64
C ALA A 200 -21.10 -1.03 -8.69
N ARG A 201 -22.28 -0.48 -9.01
CA ARG A 201 -23.15 -0.94 -10.10
C ARG A 201 -22.55 -0.67 -11.47
N VAL A 202 -22.02 0.53 -11.68
CA VAL A 202 -21.31 0.93 -12.90
C VAL A 202 -19.84 1.13 -12.56
N ARG A 203 -18.97 0.46 -13.30
CA ARG A 203 -17.52 0.52 -13.11
C ARG A 203 -16.94 1.50 -14.11
N HIS A 204 -16.24 2.51 -13.61
CA HIS A 204 -15.51 3.43 -14.47
C HIS A 204 -14.04 2.99 -14.50
N GLY A 205 -13.52 2.75 -15.70
CA GLY A 205 -12.09 2.49 -15.87
C GLY A 205 -11.26 3.72 -15.47
N ILE A 206 -9.97 3.52 -15.21
CA ILE A 206 -9.03 4.61 -14.85
C ILE A 206 -9.09 5.74 -15.89
N LEU A 207 -9.12 5.39 -17.18
CA LEU A 207 -9.23 6.32 -18.30
C LEU A 207 -10.55 7.10 -18.30
N ALA A 208 -11.65 6.46 -17.91
CA ALA A 208 -12.95 7.12 -17.83
C ALA A 208 -12.98 8.14 -16.68
N CYS A 209 -12.42 7.80 -15.51
CA CYS A 209 -12.28 8.74 -14.40
C CYS A 209 -11.33 9.90 -14.74
N ALA A 210 -10.21 9.62 -15.39
CA ALA A 210 -9.28 10.65 -15.85
C ALA A 210 -9.93 11.58 -16.87
N LYS A 211 -10.69 11.02 -17.83
CA LYS A 211 -11.45 11.81 -18.81
C LYS A 211 -12.50 12.69 -18.14
N ALA A 212 -13.29 12.16 -17.21
CA ALA A 212 -14.31 12.93 -16.49
C ALA A 212 -13.71 14.09 -15.68
N ALA A 213 -12.53 13.88 -15.07
CA ALA A 213 -11.81 14.92 -14.36
C ALA A 213 -11.23 15.99 -15.31
N LEU A 214 -10.67 15.58 -16.45
CA LEU A 214 -10.12 16.49 -17.47
C LEU A 214 -11.20 17.33 -18.15
N LEU A 215 -12.37 16.74 -18.40
CA LEU A 215 -13.53 17.42 -19.01
C LEU A 215 -14.33 18.25 -18.01
N ARG A 216 -13.89 18.36 -16.75
CA ARG A 216 -14.57 19.07 -15.64
C ARG A 216 -16.01 18.60 -15.40
N GLU A 217 -16.34 17.36 -15.74
CA GLU A 217 -17.63 16.74 -15.44
C GLU A 217 -17.76 16.41 -13.95
N GLU A 218 -16.64 16.13 -13.28
CA GLU A 218 -16.55 15.98 -11.83
C GLU A 218 -15.40 16.83 -11.24
N ASP A 219 -15.56 17.29 -10.00
CA ASP A 219 -14.55 18.11 -9.28
C ASP A 219 -13.24 17.35 -9.04
N ALA A 220 -12.17 17.59 -9.78
CA ALA A 220 -10.89 16.85 -9.69
C ALA A 220 -10.34 16.65 -8.26
N ARG A 221 -10.73 17.52 -7.31
CA ARG A 221 -10.47 17.39 -5.87
C ARG A 221 -10.93 16.05 -5.27
N TYR A 222 -11.96 15.39 -5.81
CA TYR A 222 -12.42 14.10 -5.28
C TYR A 222 -11.38 12.99 -5.45
N LEU A 223 -10.50 13.09 -6.46
CA LEU A 223 -9.42 12.12 -6.70
C LEU A 223 -8.32 12.19 -5.64
N LEU A 224 -8.30 13.26 -4.82
CA LEU A 224 -7.33 13.47 -3.75
C LEU A 224 -7.93 13.22 -2.36
N TYR A 225 -9.16 12.71 -2.28
CA TYR A 225 -9.75 12.33 -1.00
C TYR A 225 -9.03 11.12 -0.40
N GLY A 226 -8.66 11.25 0.89
CA GLY A 226 -7.83 10.26 1.58
C GLY A 226 -6.35 10.64 1.69
N THR A 227 -5.89 11.71 1.03
CA THR A 227 -4.46 12.09 1.01
C THR A 227 -3.87 12.26 2.40
N VAL A 228 -4.52 13.01 3.28
CA VAL A 228 -4.02 13.28 4.64
C VAL A 228 -3.81 11.98 5.41
N ILE A 229 -4.82 11.09 5.39
CA ILE A 229 -4.71 9.80 6.07
C ILE A 229 -3.62 8.93 5.44
N ARG A 230 -3.49 8.95 4.10
CA ARG A 230 -2.45 8.17 3.42
C ARG A 230 -1.04 8.62 3.81
N VAL A 231 -0.80 9.93 3.93
CA VAL A 231 0.48 10.48 4.39
C VAL A 231 0.77 10.04 5.83
N ILE A 232 -0.23 10.12 6.72
CA ILE A 232 -0.10 9.64 8.11
C ILE A 232 0.23 8.14 8.13
N GLN A 233 -0.45 7.35 7.32
CA GLN A 233 -0.18 5.91 7.20
C GLN A 233 1.26 5.64 6.77
N ILE A 234 1.76 6.33 5.74
CA ILE A 234 3.15 6.17 5.31
C ILE A 234 4.11 6.49 6.45
N ALA A 235 3.95 7.64 7.11
CA ALA A 235 4.83 8.02 8.21
C ALA A 235 4.83 6.96 9.33
N MET A 236 3.66 6.42 9.69
CA MET A 236 3.52 5.37 10.69
C MET A 236 4.17 4.05 10.25
N PHE A 237 3.93 3.60 9.02
CA PHE A 237 4.56 2.37 8.52
C PHE A 237 6.07 2.52 8.37
N THR A 238 6.58 3.68 7.97
CA THR A 238 8.02 3.97 7.96
C THR A 238 8.61 3.86 9.36
N LEU A 239 7.95 4.43 10.38
CA LEU A 239 8.37 4.33 11.77
C LEU A 239 8.36 2.86 12.25
N VAL A 240 7.31 2.11 11.92
CA VAL A 240 7.21 0.69 12.27
C VAL A 240 8.33 -0.11 11.62
N THR A 241 8.62 0.12 10.34
CA THR A 241 9.74 -0.54 9.65
C THR A 241 11.06 -0.25 10.35
N LEU A 242 11.33 1.01 10.71
CA LEU A 242 12.53 1.39 11.47
C LEU A 242 12.64 0.66 12.80
N LEU A 243 11.58 0.68 13.61
CA LEU A 243 11.56 -0.03 14.90
C LEU A 243 11.75 -1.53 14.72
N THR A 244 11.16 -2.10 13.66
CA THR A 244 11.29 -3.51 13.33
C THR A 244 12.73 -3.86 12.92
N MET A 245 13.42 -2.99 12.19
CA MET A 245 14.84 -3.18 11.85
C MET A 245 15.70 -3.22 13.12
N PHE A 246 15.53 -2.26 14.04
CA PHE A 246 16.26 -2.28 15.31
C PHE A 246 15.95 -3.54 16.15
N ALA A 247 14.67 -3.93 16.21
CA ALA A 247 14.28 -5.15 16.92
C ALA A 247 14.87 -6.41 16.27
N PHE A 248 14.92 -6.47 14.95
CA PHE A 248 15.51 -7.59 14.21
C PHE A 248 17.01 -7.71 14.50
N GLU A 249 17.75 -6.61 14.45
CA GLU A 249 19.19 -6.59 14.78
C GLU A 249 19.43 -7.08 16.23
N VAL A 250 18.64 -6.59 17.19
CA VAL A 250 18.76 -7.01 18.59
C VAL A 250 18.41 -8.49 18.78
N VAL A 251 17.44 -9.04 18.05
CA VAL A 251 17.00 -10.43 18.26
C VAL A 251 17.90 -11.45 17.54
N PHE A 252 18.39 -11.12 16.34
CA PHE A 252 19.10 -12.08 15.49
C PHE A 252 20.61 -11.86 15.38
N HIS A 253 21.11 -10.70 15.81
CA HIS A 253 22.53 -10.34 15.75
C HIS A 253 23.15 -9.96 17.11
N SER A 254 22.45 -10.24 18.22
CA SER A 254 23.03 -10.26 19.58
C SER A 254 23.58 -11.63 19.93
#